data_AF-A0A087TIS7-F1
#
_entry.id   AF-A0A087TIS7-F1
#
_cell.length_a   1.000
_cell.length_b   1.000
_cell.length_c   1.000
_cell.angle_alpha   90.00
_cell.angle_beta   90.00
_cell.angle_gamma   90.00
#
_symmetry.space_group_name_H-M   'P 1'
#
loop_
_entity.id
_entity.type
_entity.pdbx_description
1 polymer ?
#
loop_
_entity_poly.entity_id
_entity_poly.type
_entity_poly.pdbx_seq_one_letter_code
_entity_poly.pdbx_strand_id
1 'polypeptide(L)'
;MRAHFKKRYLFSSRHILFSVSQIFILPFMFMIGNALTYERSENLDFKELNTSLFHGTKIVCALDPDSNVSKDVADLYASLFSAPDETTLIHPIEENILHYLLRLAQEDIEVFNTKYAVAADFVDDSNKTYITAFYNAKILHSAPIALINIHNAVFKYLTSESSEFLFALHNHPLPVKNEYEQMVR
;
A
#
# COMPACT_ATOMS: atom_id res chain seq x y z
N MET A 1 -33.36 54.60 24.86
CA MET A 1 -32.55 54.41 23.64
C MET A 1 -31.07 54.08 23.91
N ARG A 2 -30.34 54.82 24.76
CA ARG A 2 -28.88 54.60 25.00
C ARG A 2 -28.47 53.21 25.50
N ALA A 3 -29.30 52.53 26.30
CA ALA A 3 -29.01 51.19 26.82
C ALA A 3 -28.96 50.11 25.72
N HIS A 4 -29.81 50.21 24.70
CA HIS A 4 -29.82 49.28 23.57
C HIS A 4 -28.57 49.43 22.69
N PHE A 5 -28.05 50.65 22.53
CA PHE A 5 -26.81 50.89 21.79
C PHE A 5 -25.58 50.31 22.50
N LYS A 6 -25.48 50.46 23.83
CA LYS A 6 -24.38 49.82 24.60
C LYS A 6 -24.41 48.30 24.49
N LYS A 7 -25.59 47.68 24.56
CA LYS A 7 -25.75 46.22 24.39
C LYS A 7 -25.31 45.77 23.00
N ARG A 8 -25.69 46.51 21.95
CA ARG A 8 -25.34 46.22 20.56
C ARG A 8 -23.84 46.41 20.29
N TYR A 9 -23.22 47.43 20.88
CA TYR A 9 -21.79 47.68 20.79
C TYR A 9 -20.97 46.57 21.45
N LEU A 10 -21.28 46.24 22.72
CA LEU A 10 -20.58 45.17 23.44
C LEU A 10 -20.76 43.80 22.77
N PHE A 11 -21.96 43.51 22.26
CA PHE A 11 -22.21 42.30 21.49
C PHE A 11 -21.42 42.29 20.18
N SER A 12 -21.40 43.41 19.45
CA SER A 12 -20.65 43.55 18.20
C SER A 12 -19.15 43.43 18.41
N SER A 13 -18.56 44.08 19.42
CA SER A 13 -17.13 43.99 19.70
C SER A 13 -16.69 42.58 20.08
N ARG A 14 -17.48 41.86 20.89
CA ARG A 14 -17.18 40.47 21.27
C ARG A 14 -17.33 39.51 20.09
N HIS A 15 -18.34 39.72 19.25
CA HIS A 15 -18.57 38.86 18.09
C HIS A 15 -17.58 39.12 16.95
N ILE A 16 -17.13 40.37 16.76
CA ILE A 16 -16.09 40.72 15.78
C ILE A 16 -14.77 40.06 16.17
N LEU A 17 -14.39 40.07 17.45
CA LEU A 17 -13.16 39.40 17.90
C LEU A 17 -13.18 37.90 17.58
N PHE A 18 -14.31 37.23 17.82
CA PHE A 18 -14.47 35.81 17.51
C PHE A 18 -14.46 35.53 16.00
N SER A 19 -15.16 36.34 15.20
CA SER A 19 -15.18 36.20 13.74
C SER A 19 -13.80 36.46 13.12
N VAL A 20 -13.06 37.47 13.58
CA VAL A 20 -11.68 37.75 13.16
C VAL A 20 -10.76 36.59 13.54
N SER A 21 -10.90 36.06 14.75
CA SER A 21 -10.15 34.88 15.20
C SER A 21 -10.37 33.67 14.29
N GLN A 22 -11.61 33.39 13.88
CA GLN A 22 -11.88 32.26 12.97
C GLN A 22 -11.33 32.49 11.56
N ILE A 23 -11.40 33.72 11.04
CA ILE A 23 -10.91 34.08 9.71
C ILE A 23 -9.39 33.96 9.61
N PHE A 24 -8.63 34.26 10.68
CA PHE A 24 -7.17 34.21 10.62
C PHE A 24 -6.59 32.91 11.18
N ILE A 25 -7.12 32.37 12.29
CA ILE A 25 -6.52 31.18 12.92
C ILE A 25 -6.71 29.94 12.04
N LEU A 26 -7.90 29.74 11.45
CA LEU A 26 -8.16 28.52 10.69
C LEU A 26 -7.30 28.43 9.42
N PRO A 27 -7.16 29.48 8.58
CA PRO A 27 -6.27 29.43 7.43
C PRO A 27 -4.79 29.35 7.81
N PHE A 28 -4.37 29.98 8.92
CA PHE A 28 -2.99 29.85 9.40
C PHE A 28 -2.68 28.42 9.86
N MET A 29 -3.58 27.79 10.62
CA MET A 29 -3.42 26.39 11.02
C MET A 29 -3.39 25.46 9.81
N PHE A 30 -4.25 25.71 8.81
CA PHE A 30 -4.23 24.97 7.55
C PHE A 30 -2.92 25.19 6.76
N MET A 31 -2.45 26.44 6.66
CA MET A 31 -1.22 26.78 5.96
C MET A 31 0.01 26.17 6.64
N ILE A 32 0.09 26.22 7.98
CA ILE A 32 1.14 25.59 8.76
C ILE A 32 1.06 24.07 8.60
N GLY A 33 -0.14 23.48 8.70
CA GLY A 33 -0.35 22.05 8.47
C GLY A 33 0.18 21.62 7.10
N ASN A 34 -0.22 22.34 6.04
CA ASN A 34 0.27 22.07 4.68
C ASN A 34 1.76 22.32 4.52
N ALA A 35 2.34 23.33 5.18
CA ALA A 35 3.77 23.60 5.13
C ALA A 35 4.60 22.55 5.88
N LEU A 36 4.05 21.97 6.95
CA LEU A 36 4.67 20.87 7.70
C LEU A 36 4.54 19.53 6.96
N THR A 37 3.43 19.31 6.25
CA THR A 37 3.23 18.15 5.38
C THR A 37 3.73 18.42 3.95
N TYR A 38 4.32 19.59 3.69
CA TYR A 38 4.93 19.88 2.40
C TYR A 38 6.22 19.07 2.35
N GLU A 39 6.09 17.83 1.92
CA GLU A 39 7.21 17.03 1.50
C GLU A 39 7.84 17.74 0.31
N ARG A 40 8.90 18.49 0.59
CA ARG A 40 9.80 18.96 -0.44
C ARG A 40 10.37 17.70 -1.06
N SER A 41 9.96 17.39 -2.28
CA SER A 41 10.47 16.29 -3.09
C SER A 41 11.94 16.57 -3.43
N GLU A 42 12.82 16.43 -2.44
CA GLU A 42 14.26 16.71 -2.62
C GLU A 42 15.01 15.56 -3.26
N ASN A 43 14.39 14.37 -3.36
CA ASN A 43 14.99 13.25 -4.05
C ASN A 43 14.02 12.71 -5.10
N LEU A 44 14.30 12.99 -6.37
CA LEU A 44 13.77 12.31 -7.55
C LEU A 44 14.33 10.88 -7.66
N ASP A 45 14.53 10.21 -6.52
CA ASP A 45 15.08 8.87 -6.50
C ASP A 45 13.96 7.91 -6.89
N PHE A 46 14.19 7.21 -8.00
CA PHE A 46 13.35 6.14 -8.52
C PHE A 46 13.17 5.08 -7.44
N LYS A 47 12.08 5.16 -6.67
CA LYS A 47 11.83 4.21 -5.60
C LYS A 47 11.33 2.90 -6.20
N GLU A 48 12.14 1.86 -6.05
CA GLU A 48 11.71 0.49 -6.37
C GLU A 48 10.55 0.10 -5.44
N LEU A 49 9.49 -0.42 -6.04
CA LEU A 49 8.30 -0.93 -5.39
C LEU A 49 8.53 -2.41 -5.07
N ASN A 50 8.94 -2.67 -3.82
CA ASN A 50 9.09 -4.01 -3.28
C ASN A 50 8.47 -4.09 -1.88
N THR A 51 8.46 -5.27 -1.25
CA THR A 51 7.88 -5.46 0.08
C THR A 51 8.67 -4.79 1.20
N SER A 52 9.92 -4.39 0.97
CA SER A 52 10.70 -3.62 1.97
C SER A 52 10.10 -2.25 2.28
N LEU A 53 9.19 -1.75 1.43
CA LEU A 53 8.36 -0.58 1.71
C LEU A 53 7.42 -0.79 2.90
N PHE A 54 7.14 -2.03 3.26
CA PHE A 54 6.26 -2.43 4.33
C PHE A 54 7.11 -3.16 5.38
N HIS A 55 7.33 -2.54 6.53
CA HIS A 55 8.15 -3.16 7.57
C HIS A 55 7.46 -4.41 8.14
N GLY A 56 8.00 -5.60 7.84
CA GLY A 56 7.57 -6.88 8.41
C GLY A 56 6.20 -7.33 7.88
N THR A 57 6.12 -7.51 6.57
CA THR A 57 4.89 -7.95 5.88
C THR A 57 4.64 -9.42 6.19
N LYS A 58 3.39 -9.76 6.49
CA LYS A 58 2.93 -11.15 6.55
C LYS A 58 2.29 -11.52 5.24
N ILE A 59 2.82 -12.56 4.61
CA ILE A 59 2.46 -12.96 3.27
C ILE A 59 1.75 -14.29 3.37
N VAL A 60 0.56 -14.36 2.82
CA VAL A 60 -0.25 -15.57 2.86
C VAL A 60 -0.21 -16.21 1.49
N CYS A 61 0.16 -17.48 1.45
CA CYS A 61 0.20 -18.26 0.23
C CYS A 61 -0.65 -19.51 0.40
N ALA A 62 -1.65 -19.70 -0.46
CA ALA A 62 -2.45 -20.91 -0.48
C ALA A 62 -1.96 -21.84 -1.60
N LEU A 63 -1.71 -23.11 -1.28
CA LEU A 63 -1.13 -24.10 -2.20
C LEU A 63 -1.96 -25.38 -2.28
N ASP A 64 -2.23 -25.85 -3.49
CA ASP A 64 -2.86 -27.15 -3.70
C ASP A 64 -1.84 -28.30 -3.47
N PRO A 65 -2.01 -29.16 -2.45
CA PRO A 65 -1.04 -30.19 -2.11
C PRO A 65 -0.95 -31.33 -3.14
N ASP A 66 -1.97 -31.48 -3.99
CA ASP A 66 -2.01 -32.56 -4.99
C ASP A 66 -1.24 -32.18 -6.28
N SER A 67 -0.85 -30.91 -6.44
CA SER A 67 -0.14 -30.40 -7.62
C SER A 67 1.31 -30.02 -7.32
N ASN A 68 2.25 -30.74 -7.94
CA ASN A 68 3.68 -30.41 -7.87
C ASN A 68 3.97 -29.02 -8.46
N VAL A 69 3.25 -28.62 -9.51
CA VAL A 69 3.45 -27.32 -10.17
C VAL A 69 3.02 -26.17 -9.26
N SER A 70 1.84 -26.28 -8.65
CA SER A 70 1.35 -25.28 -7.69
C SER A 70 2.35 -25.08 -6.55
N LYS A 71 2.85 -26.21 -6.00
CA LYS A 71 3.83 -26.21 -4.92
C LYS A 71 5.15 -25.55 -5.32
N ASP A 72 5.72 -25.93 -6.47
CA ASP A 72 7.01 -25.37 -6.93
C ASP A 72 6.91 -23.85 -7.16
N VAL A 73 5.82 -23.38 -7.78
CA VAL A 73 5.60 -21.94 -8.00
C VAL A 73 5.35 -21.20 -6.68
N ALA A 74 4.62 -21.80 -5.74
CA ALA A 74 4.37 -21.24 -4.43
C ALA A 74 5.66 -21.12 -3.58
N ASP A 75 6.54 -22.13 -3.63
CA ASP A 75 7.84 -22.12 -2.96
C ASP A 75 8.75 -21.04 -3.57
N LEU A 76 8.75 -20.92 -4.89
CA LEU A 76 9.46 -19.84 -5.60
C LEU A 76 8.90 -18.46 -5.24
N TYR A 77 7.57 -18.33 -5.13
CA TYR A 77 6.94 -17.10 -4.67
C TYR A 77 7.36 -16.75 -3.25
N ALA A 78 7.33 -17.72 -2.33
CA ALA A 78 7.79 -17.53 -0.95
C ALA A 78 9.27 -17.11 -0.89
N SER A 79 10.12 -17.62 -1.79
CA SER A 79 11.54 -17.27 -1.88
C SER A 79 11.81 -15.81 -2.26
N LEU A 80 10.82 -15.11 -2.84
CA LEU A 80 10.96 -13.69 -3.21
C LEU A 80 10.91 -12.77 -1.99
N PHE A 81 10.47 -13.29 -0.84
CA PHE A 81 10.32 -12.52 0.38
C PHE A 81 11.39 -12.96 1.37
N SER A 82 12.17 -11.98 1.84
CA SER A 82 13.26 -12.20 2.80
C SER A 82 12.94 -11.52 4.13
N ALA A 83 13.56 -11.99 5.21
CA ALA A 83 13.40 -11.39 6.53
C ALA A 83 13.62 -9.86 6.45
N PRO A 84 12.72 -9.04 7.03
CA PRO A 84 11.79 -9.36 8.11
C PRO A 84 10.39 -9.86 7.69
N ASP A 85 10.14 -10.12 6.41
CA ASP A 85 8.84 -10.60 5.95
C ASP A 85 8.62 -12.07 6.35
N GLU A 86 7.42 -12.38 6.85
CA GLU A 86 7.03 -13.73 7.29
C GLU A 86 6.02 -14.32 6.29
N THR A 87 6.42 -15.39 5.59
CA THR A 87 5.52 -16.12 4.69
C THR A 87 4.82 -17.24 5.45
N THR A 88 3.49 -17.21 5.43
CA THR A 88 2.61 -18.25 5.97
C THR A 88 2.01 -19.03 4.82
N LEU A 89 2.32 -20.32 4.74
CA LEU A 89 1.71 -21.26 3.80
C LEU A 89 0.41 -21.80 4.39
N ILE A 90 -0.63 -21.88 3.57
CA ILE A 90 -1.97 -22.37 3.92
C ILE A 90 -2.38 -23.40 2.88
N HIS A 91 -3.10 -24.41 3.30
CA HIS A 91 -3.67 -25.40 2.39
C HIS A 91 -5.12 -25.02 2.07
N PRO A 92 -5.50 -24.81 0.79
CA PRO A 92 -6.87 -24.52 0.35
C PRO A 92 -7.87 -25.61 0.75
N ILE A 93 -7.39 -26.85 0.96
CA ILE A 93 -8.20 -27.97 1.44
C ILE A 93 -8.70 -27.72 2.88
N GLU A 94 -7.92 -27.01 3.71
CA GLU A 94 -8.23 -26.74 5.10
C GLU A 94 -9.09 -25.48 5.27
N GLU A 95 -8.77 -24.41 4.53
CA GLU A 95 -9.52 -23.16 4.55
C GLU A 95 -9.32 -22.38 3.23
N ASN A 96 -10.40 -21.84 2.69
CA ASN A 96 -10.31 -20.93 1.55
C ASN A 96 -9.51 -19.67 1.93
N ILE A 97 -8.54 -19.27 1.11
CA ILE A 97 -7.66 -18.13 1.39
C ILE A 97 -8.44 -16.84 1.73
N LEU A 98 -9.58 -16.60 1.08
CA LEU A 98 -10.40 -15.41 1.34
C LEU A 98 -11.00 -15.48 2.75
N HIS A 99 -11.49 -16.64 3.18
CA HIS A 99 -12.00 -16.83 4.53
C HIS A 99 -10.90 -16.64 5.58
N TYR A 100 -9.70 -17.17 5.31
CA TYR A 100 -8.56 -16.97 6.19
C TYR A 100 -8.18 -15.48 6.33
N LEU A 101 -8.09 -14.76 5.20
CA LEU A 101 -7.81 -13.31 5.22
C LEU A 101 -8.91 -12.52 5.93
N LEU A 102 -10.18 -12.88 5.74
CA LEU A 102 -11.30 -12.24 6.43
C LEU A 102 -11.26 -12.51 7.94
N ARG A 103 -10.88 -13.72 8.37
CA ARG A 103 -10.71 -14.07 9.77
C ARG A 103 -9.60 -13.25 10.43
N LEU A 104 -8.45 -13.14 9.77
CA LEU A 104 -7.35 -12.27 10.23
C LEU A 104 -7.79 -10.80 10.36
N ALA A 105 -8.55 -10.31 9.39
CA ALA A 105 -9.09 -8.95 9.44
C ALA A 105 -10.12 -8.74 10.57
N GLN A 106 -10.86 -9.79 10.95
CA GLN A 106 -11.79 -9.75 12.09
C GLN A 106 -11.09 -9.83 13.43
N GLU A 107 -9.99 -10.59 13.53
CA GLU A 107 -9.18 -10.70 14.75
C GLU A 107 -8.48 -9.38 15.07
N ASP A 108 -7.81 -8.77 14.08
CA ASP A 108 -7.17 -7.47 14.25
C ASP A 108 -7.08 -6.71 12.90
N ILE A 109 -8.02 -5.78 12.71
CA ILE A 109 -8.11 -4.98 11.49
C ILE A 109 -6.94 -4.01 11.32
N GLU A 110 -6.30 -3.57 12.41
CA GLU A 110 -5.18 -2.62 12.36
C GLU A 110 -3.92 -3.35 11.90
N VAL A 111 -3.65 -4.52 12.49
CA VAL A 111 -2.56 -5.40 12.05
C VAL A 111 -2.79 -5.87 10.62
N PHE A 112 -4.02 -6.24 10.25
CA PHE A 112 -4.34 -6.62 8.87
C PHE A 112 -4.01 -5.51 7.86
N ASN A 113 -4.44 -4.28 8.14
CA ASN A 113 -4.23 -3.13 7.26
C ASN A 113 -2.79 -2.61 7.21
N THR A 114 -1.91 -3.08 8.09
CA THR A 114 -0.51 -2.64 8.14
C THR A 114 0.48 -3.73 7.76
N LYS A 115 0.14 -5.01 7.97
CA LYS A 115 1.06 -6.14 7.81
C LYS A 115 0.69 -7.08 6.67
N TYR A 116 -0.57 -7.18 6.27
CA TYR A 116 -1.00 -8.10 5.21
C TYR A 116 -1.19 -7.33 3.91
N ALA A 117 -0.08 -7.05 3.22
CA ALA A 117 -0.08 -6.26 1.98
C ALA A 117 -0.49 -7.09 0.75
N VAL A 118 0.02 -8.32 0.67
CA VAL A 118 -0.14 -9.20 -0.49
C VAL A 118 -0.38 -10.63 -0.04
N ALA A 119 -1.12 -11.38 -0.85
CA ALA A 119 -1.31 -12.81 -0.71
C ALA A 119 -1.48 -13.44 -2.10
N ALA A 120 -1.27 -14.74 -2.19
CA ALA A 120 -1.40 -15.48 -3.45
C ALA A 120 -2.06 -16.83 -3.24
N ASP A 121 -2.80 -17.29 -4.23
CA ASP A 121 -3.45 -18.60 -4.26
C ASP A 121 -3.08 -19.33 -5.54
N PHE A 122 -2.59 -20.55 -5.39
CA PHE A 122 -2.11 -21.41 -6.46
C PHE A 122 -2.96 -22.69 -6.45
N VAL A 123 -3.98 -22.74 -7.30
CA VAL A 123 -4.93 -23.85 -7.38
C VAL A 123 -4.76 -24.56 -8.70
N ASP A 124 -4.66 -25.89 -8.69
CA ASP A 124 -4.65 -26.66 -9.93
C ASP A 124 -6.07 -27.12 -10.27
N ASP A 125 -6.53 -26.80 -11.48
CA ASP A 125 -7.81 -27.29 -11.98
C ASP A 125 -7.62 -27.79 -13.42
N SER A 126 -7.85 -29.10 -13.59
CA SER A 126 -8.06 -29.73 -14.90
C SER A 126 -6.97 -29.40 -15.93
N ASN A 127 -5.70 -29.67 -15.58
CA ASN A 127 -4.47 -29.39 -16.35
C ASN A 127 -4.01 -27.91 -16.39
N LYS A 128 -4.58 -27.02 -15.58
CA LYS A 128 -4.14 -25.62 -15.51
C LYS A 128 -3.99 -25.18 -14.06
N THR A 129 -2.83 -24.64 -13.75
CA THR A 129 -2.62 -23.93 -12.50
C THR A 129 -3.15 -22.51 -12.62
N TYR A 130 -4.19 -22.22 -11.84
CA TYR A 130 -4.76 -20.89 -11.65
C TYR A 130 -3.99 -20.18 -10.55
N ILE A 131 -3.46 -19.00 -10.89
CA ILE A 131 -2.69 -18.17 -9.97
C ILE A 131 -3.48 -16.89 -9.71
N THR A 132 -3.88 -16.68 -8.46
CA THR A 132 -4.66 -15.52 -8.04
C THR A 132 -3.86 -14.63 -7.11
N ALA A 133 -3.70 -13.36 -7.48
CA ALA A 133 -3.08 -12.34 -6.64
C ALA A 133 -4.13 -11.64 -5.77
N PHE A 134 -3.87 -11.55 -4.47
CA PHE A 134 -4.62 -10.73 -3.54
C PHE A 134 -3.75 -9.59 -3.06
N TYR A 135 -4.37 -8.41 -2.90
CA TYR A 135 -3.70 -7.23 -2.40
C TYR A 135 -4.61 -6.47 -1.44
N ASN A 136 -4.00 -5.77 -0.49
CA ASN A 136 -4.73 -4.92 0.43
C ASN A 136 -4.81 -3.49 -0.11
N ALA A 137 -6.02 -3.05 -0.48
CA ALA A 137 -6.27 -1.72 -1.03
C ALA A 137 -5.96 -0.55 -0.06
N LYS A 138 -5.79 -0.82 1.24
CA LYS A 138 -5.36 0.21 2.22
C LYS A 138 -3.86 0.52 2.16
N ILE A 139 -3.08 -0.43 1.65
CA ILE A 139 -1.62 -0.30 1.56
C ILE A 139 -1.28 0.24 0.18
N LEU A 140 -0.64 1.41 0.14
CA LEU A 140 -0.27 2.05 -1.11
C LEU A 140 0.68 1.15 -1.91
N HIS A 141 0.46 1.04 -3.22
CA HIS A 141 1.24 0.22 -4.15
C HIS A 141 1.20 -1.31 -3.90
N SER A 142 0.34 -1.81 -3.02
CA SER A 142 0.18 -3.25 -2.79
C SER A 142 -0.23 -4.04 -4.03
N ALA A 143 -1.15 -3.50 -4.84
CA ALA A 143 -1.65 -4.15 -6.06
C ALA A 143 -0.54 -4.46 -7.08
N PRO A 144 0.27 -3.48 -7.53
CA PRO A 144 1.33 -3.79 -8.48
C PRO A 144 2.47 -4.61 -7.86
N ILE A 145 2.71 -4.52 -6.54
CA ILE A 145 3.66 -5.39 -5.82
C ILE A 145 3.17 -6.85 -5.79
N ALA A 146 1.87 -7.11 -5.59
CA ALA A 146 1.32 -8.45 -5.66
C ALA A 146 1.57 -9.08 -7.05
N LEU A 147 1.34 -8.28 -8.11
CA LEU A 147 1.46 -8.74 -9.48
C LEU A 147 2.92 -8.99 -9.90
N ILE A 148 3.85 -8.09 -9.55
CA ILE A 148 5.27 -8.23 -9.91
C ILE A 148 5.89 -9.48 -9.27
N ASN A 149 5.52 -9.78 -8.02
CA ASN A 149 6.02 -10.96 -7.32
C ASN A 149 5.47 -12.26 -7.92
N ILE A 150 4.20 -12.30 -8.33
CA ILE A 150 3.67 -13.46 -9.04
C ILE A 150 4.37 -13.66 -10.39
N HIS A 151 4.59 -12.59 -11.15
CA HIS A 151 5.33 -12.69 -12.41
C HIS A 151 6.75 -13.21 -12.18
N ASN A 152 7.46 -12.70 -11.18
CA ASN A 152 8.80 -13.17 -10.85
C ASN A 152 8.81 -14.64 -10.41
N ALA A 153 7.80 -15.10 -9.66
CA ALA A 153 7.69 -16.52 -9.25
C ALA A 153 7.47 -17.44 -10.46
N VAL A 154 6.52 -17.09 -11.32
CA VAL A 154 6.25 -17.84 -12.56
C VAL A 154 7.45 -17.81 -13.50
N PHE A 155 8.12 -16.66 -13.62
CA PHE A 155 9.28 -16.53 -14.48
C PHE A 155 10.46 -17.38 -13.98
N LYS A 156 10.72 -17.39 -12.67
CA LYS A 156 11.70 -18.29 -12.06
C LYS A 156 11.34 -19.76 -12.31
N TYR A 157 10.06 -20.13 -12.20
CA TYR A 157 9.62 -21.49 -12.47
C TYR A 157 9.87 -21.90 -13.92
N LEU A 158 9.47 -21.06 -14.87
CA LEU A 158 9.65 -21.32 -16.31
C LEU A 158 11.12 -21.37 -16.75
N THR A 159 12.01 -20.73 -16.01
CA THR A 159 13.44 -20.69 -16.28
C THR A 159 14.23 -21.68 -15.42
N SER A 160 13.56 -22.54 -14.64
CA SER A 160 14.21 -23.48 -13.70
C SER A 160 15.23 -22.78 -12.79
N GLU A 161 14.86 -21.62 -12.26
CA GLU A 161 15.69 -20.73 -11.44
C GLU A 161 16.98 -20.20 -12.11
N SER A 162 17.18 -20.46 -13.40
CA SER A 162 18.39 -20.06 -14.13
C SER A 162 18.42 -18.59 -14.55
N SER A 163 17.35 -17.83 -14.28
CA SER A 163 17.24 -16.47 -14.80
C SER A 163 18.10 -15.46 -14.05
N GLU A 164 19.04 -14.84 -14.78
CA GLU A 164 19.68 -13.56 -14.41
C GLU A 164 18.69 -12.37 -14.47
N PHE A 165 17.43 -12.61 -14.85
CA PHE A 165 16.42 -11.60 -15.05
C PHE A 165 15.42 -11.57 -13.89
N LEU A 166 15.15 -10.36 -13.39
CA LEU A 166 14.13 -10.07 -12.39
C LEU A 166 13.33 -8.86 -12.86
N PHE A 167 12.01 -8.92 -12.80
CA PHE A 167 11.20 -7.73 -13.03
C PHE A 167 11.27 -6.82 -11.82
N ALA A 168 11.74 -5.59 -12.03
CA ALA A 168 11.69 -4.51 -11.06
C ALA A 168 10.59 -3.53 -11.45
N LEU A 169 9.89 -2.99 -10.45
CA LEU A 169 8.88 -1.98 -10.64
C LEU A 169 9.33 -0.72 -9.92
N HIS A 170 9.31 0.43 -10.59
CA HIS A 170 9.67 1.71 -9.99
C HIS A 170 8.48 2.67 -10.03
N ASN A 171 8.26 3.38 -8.93
CA ASN A 171 7.37 4.53 -8.96
C ASN A 171 8.13 5.72 -9.53
N HIS A 172 7.76 6.17 -10.73
CA HIS A 172 8.31 7.38 -11.30
C HIS A 172 7.60 8.60 -10.68
N PRO A 173 8.31 9.51 -10.01
CA PRO A 173 7.68 10.70 -9.42
C PRO A 173 7.07 11.58 -10.52
N LEU A 174 6.04 12.35 -10.15
CA LEU A 174 5.50 13.37 -11.05
C LEU A 174 6.59 14.42 -11.33
N PRO A 175 6.74 14.85 -12.59
CA PRO A 175 7.79 15.79 -12.95
C PRO A 175 7.61 17.08 -12.16
N VAL A 176 8.69 17.53 -11.51
CA VAL A 176 8.69 18.87 -10.91
C VAL A 176 8.73 19.87 -12.06
N LYS A 177 8.13 21.06 -11.87
CA LYS A 177 8.00 22.09 -12.92
C LYS A 177 9.30 22.40 -13.69
N ASN A 178 10.47 22.19 -13.06
CA ASN A 178 11.79 22.40 -13.64
C ASN A 178 12.28 21.25 -14.56
N GLU A 179 11.79 20.02 -14.39
CA GLU A 179 12.14 18.89 -15.27
C GLU A 179 11.39 18.96 -16.60
N TYR A 180 10.15 19.44 -16.59
CA TYR A 180 9.36 19.66 -17.81
C TYR A 180 10.06 20.63 -18.77
N GLU A 181 10.74 21.66 -18.25
CA GLU A 181 11.51 22.61 -19.06
C GLU A 181 12.79 22.00 -19.66
N GLN A 182 13.32 20.92 -19.07
CA GLN A 182 14.51 20.22 -19.56
C GLN A 182 14.16 19.13 -20.59
N MET A 183 12.98 18.50 -20.50
CA MET A 183 12.53 17.48 -21.45
C MET A 183 12.00 18.06 -22.78
N VAL A 184 11.70 19.36 -22.84
CA VAL A 184 11.14 20.04 -24.02
C VAL A 184 12.21 20.83 -24.81
N ARG A 185 13.48 20.76 -24.41
CA ARG A 185 14.63 21.28 -25.19
C ARG A 185 15.38 20.16 -25.89
#